data_AF-A0A7J8VIY3-F1
#
_entry.id   AF-A0A7J8VIY3-F1
#
_cell.length_a   1.000
_cell.length_b   1.000
_cell.length_c   1.000
_cell.angle_alpha   90.00
_cell.angle_beta   90.00
_cell.angle_gamma   90.00
#
_symmetry.space_group_name_H-M   'P 1'
#
loop_
_entity.id
_entity.type
_entity.pdbx_description
1 polymer ?
#
loop_
_entity_poly.entity_id
_entity_poly.type
_entity_poly.pdbx_seq_one_letter_code
_entity_poly.pdbx_strand_id
1 'polypeptide(L)'
;MDMIKDACENWGFFELMNHGISHELMDIVEKLTKEHYKKCMEERLKEMVTSKGLEVVQSEITDMDWESTFFLRQLPESNLYEIPDLEDDYRNVMKQFAVELEKLAEKLLEILCENLGLEQG
;
A
#
# COMPACT_ATOMS: atom_id res chain seq x y z
N MET A 1 -23.83 -0.67 12.27
CA MET A 1 -22.79 0.08 11.56
C MET A 1 -22.16 1.18 12.42
N ASP A 2 -22.67 1.38 13.64
CA ASP A 2 -22.26 2.45 14.56
C ASP A 2 -20.75 2.49 14.86
N MET A 3 -20.07 1.33 14.88
CA MET A 3 -18.62 1.30 15.11
C MET A 3 -17.80 1.89 13.95
N ILE A 4 -18.21 1.68 12.69
CA ILE A 4 -17.51 2.27 11.54
C ILE A 4 -17.75 3.77 11.53
N LYS A 5 -18.99 4.21 11.80
CA LYS A 5 -19.33 5.63 11.91
C LYS A 5 -18.53 6.31 13.02
N ASP A 6 -18.51 5.73 14.22
CA ASP A 6 -17.73 6.24 15.35
C ASP A 6 -16.24 6.31 15.04
N ALA A 7 -15.68 5.28 14.41
CA ALA A 7 -14.28 5.29 13.96
C ALA A 7 -14.00 6.41 12.95
N CYS A 8 -14.88 6.62 11.97
CA CYS A 8 -14.76 7.71 11.01
C CYS A 8 -14.84 9.10 11.68
N GLU A 9 -15.76 9.29 12.62
CA GLU A 9 -15.99 10.59 13.27
C GLU A 9 -14.91 10.95 14.31
N ASN A 10 -14.42 9.95 15.06
CA ASN A 10 -13.61 10.20 16.26
C ASN A 10 -12.14 9.77 16.11
N TRP A 11 -11.79 8.97 15.10
CA TRP A 11 -10.43 8.41 14.93
C TRP A 11 -9.81 8.68 13.56
N GLY A 12 -10.60 8.62 12.49
CA GLY A 12 -10.11 8.73 11.12
C GLY A 12 -9.42 7.46 10.58
N PHE A 13 -9.31 6.40 11.40
CA PHE A 13 -8.72 5.11 11.05
C PHE A 13 -9.43 3.96 11.78
N PHE A 14 -9.45 2.77 11.19
CA PHE A 14 -9.91 1.53 11.80
C PHE A 14 -9.26 0.32 11.14
N GLU A 15 -9.18 -0.79 11.87
CA GLU A 15 -8.81 -2.09 11.32
C GLU A 15 -10.07 -2.85 10.91
N LEU A 16 -10.00 -3.56 9.77
CA LEU A 16 -11.08 -4.40 9.30
C LEU A 16 -10.63 -5.86 9.31
N MET A 17 -11.34 -6.69 10.08
CA MET A 17 -11.15 -8.13 10.10
C MET A 17 -12.22 -8.82 9.26
N ASN A 18 -11.94 -10.03 8.76
CA ASN A 18 -12.85 -10.81 7.92
C ASN A 18 -13.31 -10.04 6.65
N HIS A 19 -12.39 -9.28 6.05
CA HIS A 19 -12.64 -8.42 4.89
C HIS A 19 -12.90 -9.16 3.56
N GLY A 20 -12.65 -10.48 3.51
CA GLY A 20 -12.91 -11.31 2.33
C GLY A 20 -11.71 -11.53 1.40
N ILE A 21 -10.69 -10.68 1.48
CA ILE A 21 -9.40 -10.93 0.80
C ILE A 21 -8.75 -12.21 1.35
N SER A 22 -8.31 -13.09 0.45
CA SER A 22 -7.68 -14.37 0.80
C SER A 22 -6.38 -14.17 1.58
N HIS A 23 -6.24 -14.91 2.70
CA HIS A 23 -5.00 -14.96 3.46
C HIS A 23 -3.82 -15.43 2.62
N GLU A 24 -4.02 -16.42 1.73
CA GLU A 24 -2.97 -16.91 0.83
C GLU A 24 -2.48 -15.80 -0.12
N LEU A 25 -3.38 -14.96 -0.63
CA LEU A 25 -3.00 -13.83 -1.47
C LEU A 25 -2.19 -12.80 -0.67
N MET A 26 -2.60 -12.49 0.56
CA MET A 26 -1.86 -11.59 1.45
C MET A 26 -0.47 -12.12 1.77
N ASP A 27 -0.34 -13.42 2.06
CA ASP A 27 0.95 -14.07 2.34
C ASP A 27 1.90 -13.99 1.14
N ILE A 28 1.38 -14.19 -0.09
CA ILE A 28 2.17 -14.08 -1.32
C ILE A 28 2.60 -12.63 -1.57
N VAL A 29 1.69 -11.65 -1.39
CA VAL A 29 2.01 -10.22 -1.52
C VAL A 29 3.10 -9.82 -0.52
N GLU A 30 2.98 -10.22 0.74
CA GLU A 30 3.97 -9.93 1.78
C GLU A 30 5.33 -10.52 1.42
N LYS A 31 5.36 -11.80 1.02
CA LYS A 31 6.58 -12.49 0.62
C LYS A 31 7.28 -11.80 -0.54
N LEU A 32 6.57 -11.58 -1.65
CA LEU A 32 7.16 -11.00 -2.87
C LEU A 32 7.63 -9.56 -2.65
N THR A 33 6.92 -8.79 -1.83
CA THR A 33 7.32 -7.42 -1.46
C THR A 33 8.65 -7.43 -0.69
N LYS A 34 8.79 -8.32 0.29
CA LYS A 34 10.03 -8.47 1.07
C LYS A 34 11.20 -8.99 0.21
N GLU A 35 10.93 -9.93 -0.69
CA GLU A 35 11.93 -10.46 -1.62
C GLU A 35 12.41 -9.39 -2.62
N HIS A 36 11.48 -8.59 -3.17
CA HIS A 36 11.80 -7.47 -4.05
C HIS A 36 12.61 -6.40 -3.33
N TYR A 37 12.27 -6.07 -2.07
CA TYR A 37 13.08 -5.15 -1.28
C TYR A 37 14.54 -5.64 -1.16
N LYS A 38 14.72 -6.88 -0.71
CA LYS A 38 16.04 -7.49 -0.52
C LYS A 38 16.84 -7.58 -1.83
N LYS A 39 16.18 -7.85 -2.95
CA LYS A 39 16.82 -8.04 -4.25
C LYS A 39 17.16 -6.74 -4.95
N CYS A 40 16.28 -5.74 -4.88
CA CYS A 40 16.33 -4.56 -5.75
C CYS A 40 16.45 -3.24 -4.97
N MET A 41 15.71 -3.10 -3.86
CA MET A 41 15.55 -1.81 -3.20
C MET A 41 16.59 -1.56 -2.10
N GLU A 42 17.08 -2.61 -1.44
CA GLU A 42 18.04 -2.48 -0.33
C GLU A 42 19.33 -1.79 -0.79
N GLU A 43 19.88 -2.18 -1.94
CA GLU A 43 21.09 -1.55 -2.48
C GLU A 43 20.83 -0.11 -2.92
N ARG A 44 19.67 0.20 -3.52
CA ARG A 44 19.29 1.58 -3.85
C ARG A 44 19.16 2.46 -2.61
N LEU A 45 18.63 1.92 -1.51
CA LEU A 45 18.54 2.62 -0.24
C LEU A 45 19.95 2.89 0.31
N LYS A 46 20.85 1.92 0.28
CA LYS A 46 22.26 2.10 0.69
C LYS A 46 22.94 3.19 -0.14
N GLU A 47 22.79 3.16 -1.46
CA GLU A 47 23.32 4.20 -2.35
C GLU A 47 22.75 5.59 -2.03
N MET A 48 21.44 5.68 -1.73
CA MET A 48 20.79 6.93 -1.32
C MET A 48 21.35 7.43 0.03
N VAL A 49 21.52 6.54 1.01
CA VAL A 49 22.10 6.85 2.32
C VAL A 49 23.53 7.37 2.17
N THR A 50 24.38 6.70 1.40
CA THR A 50 25.77 7.13 1.15
C THR A 50 25.82 8.46 0.39
N SER A 51 25.04 8.62 -0.69
CA SER A 51 25.04 9.84 -1.51
C SER A 51 24.58 11.09 -0.76
N LYS A 52 23.73 10.92 0.25
CA LYS A 52 23.25 12.00 1.11
C LYS A 52 24.05 12.16 2.42
N GLY A 53 25.10 11.35 2.63
CA GLY A 53 25.92 11.41 3.84
C GLY A 53 25.19 10.99 5.13
N LEU A 54 24.16 10.16 5.00
CA LEU A 54 23.29 9.74 6.11
C LEU A 54 23.86 8.54 6.90
N GLU A 55 25.06 8.08 6.56
CA GLU A 55 25.74 6.98 7.28
C GLU A 55 26.04 7.33 8.74
N VAL A 56 26.25 8.61 9.03
CA VAL A 56 26.47 9.14 10.38
C VAL A 56 25.62 10.40 10.57
N VAL A 57 24.49 10.24 11.24
CA VAL A 57 23.58 11.35 11.56
C VAL A 57 24.13 12.14 12.76
N GLN A 58 24.53 13.40 12.53
CA GLN A 58 25.13 14.28 13.56
C GLN A 58 24.11 15.19 14.26
N SER A 59 22.96 15.39 13.65
CA SER A 59 21.86 16.22 14.14
C SER A 59 20.54 15.63 13.68
N GLU A 60 19.44 16.04 14.31
CA GLU A 60 18.10 15.65 13.86
C GLU A 60 17.86 16.03 12.39
N ILE A 61 17.22 15.13 11.65
CA ILE A 61 16.84 15.32 10.25
C ILE A 61 15.32 15.40 10.23
N THR A 62 14.80 16.56 9.83
CA THR A 62 13.35 16.85 9.87
C THR A 62 12.76 17.09 8.47
N ASP A 63 13.59 17.03 7.43
CA ASP A 63 13.25 17.34 6.04
C ASP A 63 13.38 16.12 5.12
N MET A 64 13.46 14.91 5.71
CA MET A 64 13.62 13.67 4.96
C MET A 64 13.04 12.47 5.68
N ASP A 65 12.40 11.59 4.91
CA ASP A 65 11.89 10.32 5.40
C ASP A 65 12.95 9.22 5.25
N TRP A 66 13.13 8.42 6.31
CA TRP A 66 13.89 7.18 6.23
C TRP A 66 13.01 6.10 5.58
N GLU A 67 12.87 6.18 4.27
CA GLU A 67 11.96 5.33 3.50
C GLU A 67 12.60 4.84 2.19
N SER A 68 12.22 3.63 1.77
CA SER A 68 12.47 3.11 0.43
C SER A 68 11.15 2.66 -0.18
N THR A 69 10.66 3.39 -1.18
CA THR A 69 9.32 3.21 -1.74
C THR A 69 9.30 3.21 -3.27
N PHE A 70 8.27 2.60 -3.86
CA PHE A 70 7.92 2.69 -5.28
C PHE A 70 6.40 2.67 -5.43
N PHE A 71 5.88 3.21 -6.52
CA PHE A 71 4.44 3.40 -6.71
C PHE A 71 3.88 2.55 -7.86
N LEU A 72 2.86 1.76 -7.55
CA LEU A 72 2.06 1.02 -8.53
C LEU A 72 0.71 1.70 -8.73
N ARG A 73 0.56 2.40 -9.85
CA ARG A 73 -0.72 2.93 -10.31
C ARG A 73 -1.48 1.83 -11.04
N GLN A 74 -2.75 1.69 -10.71
CA GLN A 74 -3.65 0.67 -11.31
C GLN A 74 -4.65 1.31 -12.26
N LEU A 75 -5.27 2.41 -11.83
CA LEU A 75 -6.30 3.15 -12.57
C LEU A 75 -5.94 4.63 -12.75
N PRO A 76 -6.46 5.30 -13.80
CA PRO A 76 -7.17 4.69 -14.93
C PRO A 76 -6.22 3.89 -15.86
N GLU A 77 -4.92 4.22 -15.84
CA GLU A 77 -3.89 3.54 -16.60
C GLU A 77 -2.84 2.95 -15.66
N SER A 78 -2.59 1.65 -15.81
CA SER A 78 -1.63 0.95 -14.97
C SER A 78 -0.20 1.20 -15.43
N ASN A 79 0.68 1.57 -14.50
CA ASN A 79 2.12 1.66 -14.76
C ASN A 79 2.84 0.34 -14.46
N LEU A 80 2.13 -0.76 -14.22
CA LEU A 80 2.73 -2.01 -13.75
C LEU A 80 3.92 -2.41 -14.61
N TYR A 81 3.79 -2.40 -15.94
CA TYR A 81 4.83 -2.78 -16.91
C TYR A 81 5.94 -1.73 -17.11
N GLU A 82 5.80 -0.52 -16.56
CA GLU A 82 6.81 0.52 -16.60
C GLU A 82 7.88 0.33 -15.52
N ILE A 83 7.58 -0.47 -14.48
CA ILE A 83 8.52 -0.77 -13.40
C ILE A 83 9.49 -1.87 -13.85
N PRO A 84 10.78 -1.57 -14.11
CA PRO A 84 11.66 -2.48 -14.85
C PRO A 84 12.11 -3.71 -14.04
N ASP A 85 12.17 -3.59 -12.73
CA ASP A 85 12.70 -4.57 -11.77
C ASP A 85 11.62 -5.36 -11.02
N LEU A 86 10.37 -5.21 -11.45
CA LEU A 86 9.24 -5.97 -10.96
C LEU A 86 9.12 -7.27 -11.78
N GLU A 87 9.17 -8.42 -11.13
CA GLU A 87 9.05 -9.70 -11.83
C GLU A 87 7.61 -9.97 -12.28
N ASP A 88 7.44 -10.75 -13.35
CA ASP A 88 6.11 -11.00 -13.95
C ASP A 88 5.13 -11.65 -12.96
N ASP A 89 5.59 -12.59 -12.15
CA ASP A 89 4.78 -13.21 -11.09
C ASP A 89 4.32 -12.17 -10.07
N TYR A 90 5.21 -11.23 -9.70
CA TYR A 90 4.87 -10.16 -8.78
C TYR A 90 3.91 -9.14 -9.39
N ARG A 91 4.06 -8.80 -10.67
CA ARG A 91 3.07 -7.99 -11.41
C ARG A 91 1.69 -8.64 -11.38
N ASN A 92 1.62 -9.94 -11.65
CA ASN A 92 0.36 -10.69 -11.69
C ASN A 92 -0.31 -10.71 -10.30
N VAL A 93 0.46 -10.98 -9.24
CA VAL A 93 -0.03 -10.97 -7.86
C VAL A 93 -0.54 -9.58 -7.46
N MET A 94 0.23 -8.52 -7.73
CA MET A 94 -0.19 -7.16 -7.39
C MET A 94 -1.44 -6.72 -8.16
N LYS A 95 -1.60 -7.16 -9.41
CA LYS A 95 -2.82 -6.91 -10.19
C LYS A 95 -4.04 -7.60 -9.57
N GLN A 96 -3.90 -8.84 -9.11
CA GLN A 96 -4.98 -9.55 -8.41
C GLN A 96 -5.31 -8.86 -7.07
N PHE A 97 -4.29 -8.49 -6.30
CA PHE A 97 -4.46 -7.81 -5.03
C PHE A 97 -5.14 -6.44 -5.17
N ALA A 98 -4.78 -5.67 -6.21
CA ALA A 98 -5.42 -4.40 -6.53
C ALA A 98 -6.92 -4.54 -6.77
N VAL A 99 -7.34 -5.56 -7.53
CA VAL A 99 -8.77 -5.82 -7.81
C VAL A 99 -9.54 -6.15 -6.53
N GLU A 100 -8.96 -6.94 -5.62
CA GLU A 100 -9.61 -7.25 -4.34
C GLU A 100 -9.68 -6.04 -3.40
N LEU A 101 -8.66 -5.18 -3.40
CA LEU A 101 -8.66 -3.92 -2.66
C LEU A 101 -9.68 -2.90 -3.21
N GLU A 102 -9.81 -2.82 -4.53
CA GLU A 102 -10.79 -1.94 -5.21
C GLU A 102 -12.22 -2.29 -4.80
N LYS A 103 -12.60 -3.57 -4.90
CA LYS A 103 -13.92 -4.06 -4.45
C LYS A 103 -14.17 -3.75 -2.98
N LEU A 104 -13.15 -3.92 -2.14
CA LEU A 104 -13.27 -3.62 -0.71
C LEU A 104 -13.45 -2.12 -0.46
N ALA A 105 -12.72 -1.28 -1.20
CA ALA A 105 -12.83 0.17 -1.11
C ALA A 105 -14.23 0.66 -1.54
N GLU A 106 -14.77 0.16 -2.64
CA GLU A 106 -16.14 0.45 -3.09
C GLU A 106 -17.17 0.07 -2.03
N LYS A 107 -17.07 -1.14 -1.47
CA LYS A 107 -17.98 -1.59 -0.40
C LYS A 107 -17.89 -0.73 0.86
N LEU A 108 -16.69 -0.27 1.22
CA LEU A 108 -16.52 0.65 2.35
C LEU A 108 -17.15 2.00 2.03
N LEU A 109 -16.98 2.52 0.81
CA LEU A 109 -17.61 3.78 0.38
C LEU A 109 -19.13 3.69 0.43
N GLU A 110 -19.74 2.58 0.02
CA GLU A 110 -21.19 2.35 0.17
C GLU A 110 -21.65 2.47 1.63
N ILE A 111 -20.91 1.86 2.57
CA ILE A 111 -21.17 1.94 4.01
C ILE A 111 -21.02 3.39 4.52
N LEU A 112 -20.02 4.11 4.03
CA LEU A 112 -19.83 5.52 4.39
C LEU A 112 -20.97 6.38 3.87
N CYS A 113 -21.44 6.17 2.63
CA CYS A 113 -22.62 6.83 2.08
C CYS A 113 -23.86 6.57 2.95
N GLU A 114 -24.11 5.33 3.36
CA GLU A 114 -25.22 4.98 4.25
C GLU A 114 -25.13 5.72 5.60
N ASN A 115 -23.94 5.74 6.23
CA ASN A 115 -23.71 6.43 7.50
C ASN A 115 -23.94 7.95 7.43
N LEU A 116 -23.70 8.54 6.25
CA LEU A 116 -23.90 9.96 5.95
C LEU A 116 -25.32 10.27 5.44
N GLY A 117 -26.15 9.27 5.17
CA GLY A 117 -27.48 9.46 4.56
C GLY A 117 -27.43 9.88 3.09
N LEU A 118 -26.38 9.49 2.37
CA LEU A 118 -26.21 9.73 0.93
C LEU A 118 -26.75 8.56 0.10
N GLU A 119 -27.01 8.81 -1.18
CA GLU A 119 -27.33 7.74 -2.13
C GLU A 119 -26.14 6.79 -2.31
N GLN A 120 -26.41 5.52 -2.62
CA GLN A 120 -25.36 4.55 -2.94
C GLN A 120 -24.67 4.93 -4.25
N GLY A 121 -23.34 4.86 -4.25
CA GLY A 121 -22.47 5.13 -5.40
C GLY A 121 -22.37 3.95 -6.35
#